data_AF-A0A317SGJ2-F1
#
_entry.id   AF-A0A317SGJ2-F1
#
_cell.length_a   1.000
_cell.length_b   1.000
_cell.length_c   1.000
_cell.angle_alpha   90.00
_cell.angle_beta   90.00
_cell.angle_gamma   90.00
#
_symmetry.space_group_name_H-M   'P 1'
#
loop_
_entity.id
_entity.type
_entity.pdbx_description
1 polymer ?
#
loop_
_entity_poly.entity_id
_entity_poly.type
_entity_poly.pdbx_seq_one_letter_code
_entity_poly.pdbx_strand_id
1 'polypeptide(L)'
;MTEIQPDTPQILQADDPGWGSAGESAYGSGAPSDTTSLVSEVRAYVYENGRRYHAYSQGHYWAPNDGKQNEQLDIFHHVYSLVLDGNLHLAPIGDHPQNILDIGTGTGIWAIDMADTYPSARIIGNDLSPIQPNWVPTNCQFEVDDFTKPWTYPRDSFDFIHARGVYGSVGSWPILLREAYARLKPGGWFESVETTVAYFHDDGPRGEGQLIPSDSPVYKWCQLGLEAGERIGKPLDVAGKKEYKVLTGVWPKDSHMKDIGKYNLLNMLEAIEGFTIALFTRVLGWSLMETQVLLAQVRAELTDKRNHFYFKMYVAYGQKPPVTGQEEGIDLRKREMRNTIPCDMKTARIPRSRYPRSPALIVLPVTDPKPPPPTESYIPY
;
A
#
# COMPACT_ATOMS: atom_id res chain seq x y z
N MET A 1 45.58 8.45 -12.54
CA MET A 1 44.23 7.87 -12.67
C MET A 1 44.20 6.69 -11.74
N THR A 2 43.54 6.85 -10.60
CA THR A 2 43.40 5.80 -9.59
C THR A 2 41.90 5.57 -9.47
N GLU A 3 41.47 4.38 -9.90
CA GLU A 3 40.07 3.95 -9.83
C GLU A 3 39.64 3.89 -8.36
N ILE A 4 38.58 4.64 -8.03
CA ILE A 4 37.89 4.53 -6.76
C ILE A 4 36.92 3.36 -6.92
N GLN A 5 37.19 2.24 -6.25
CA GLN A 5 36.22 1.18 -6.09
C GLN A 5 35.05 1.69 -5.24
N PRO A 6 33.78 1.40 -5.58
CA PRO A 6 32.67 1.72 -4.69
C PRO A 6 32.76 0.86 -3.44
N ASP A 7 32.77 1.50 -2.27
CA ASP A 7 32.76 0.85 -0.96
C ASP A 7 31.57 -0.11 -0.86
N THR A 8 31.86 -1.38 -0.59
CA THR A 8 30.84 -2.39 -0.27
C THR A 8 30.27 -2.06 1.11
N PRO A 9 28.94 -1.98 1.30
CA PRO A 9 28.36 -1.65 2.60
C PRO A 9 28.80 -2.65 3.68
N GLN A 10 29.28 -2.14 4.82
CA GLN A 10 29.59 -2.96 5.99
C GLN A 10 28.31 -3.57 6.56
N ILE A 11 28.24 -4.91 6.57
CA ILE A 11 27.21 -5.66 7.29
C ILE A 11 27.55 -5.58 8.78
N LEU A 12 26.77 -4.81 9.54
CA LEU A 12 26.90 -4.75 11.01
C LEU A 12 25.94 -5.77 11.63
N GLN A 13 26.47 -6.74 12.36
CA GLN A 13 25.68 -7.64 13.19
C GLN A 13 25.30 -6.91 14.50
N ALA A 14 24.06 -7.05 14.95
CA ALA A 14 23.58 -6.45 16.19
C ALA A 14 23.83 -7.39 17.38
N ASP A 15 24.24 -6.83 18.51
CA ASP A 15 24.26 -7.52 19.80
C ASP A 15 22.84 -7.57 20.39
N ASP A 16 22.28 -8.77 20.54
CA ASP A 16 20.97 -9.01 21.13
C ASP A 16 21.05 -8.94 22.67
N PRO A 17 20.17 -8.23 23.39
CA PRO A 17 20.13 -8.28 24.84
C PRO A 17 19.69 -9.69 25.29
N GLY A 18 20.61 -10.39 25.97
CA GLY A 18 20.53 -11.79 26.32
C GLY A 18 19.22 -12.21 26.99
N TRP A 19 18.56 -13.20 26.38
CA TRP A 19 17.46 -13.95 26.98
C TRP A 19 17.98 -14.81 28.13
N GLY A 20 17.58 -14.47 29.36
CA GLY A 20 17.77 -15.34 30.53
C GLY A 20 16.91 -16.59 30.39
N SER A 21 17.54 -17.71 30.02
CA SER A 21 16.95 -19.05 30.09
C SER A 21 16.81 -19.46 31.56
N ALA A 22 15.59 -19.67 32.04
CA ALA A 22 15.33 -20.44 33.24
C ALA A 22 14.46 -21.64 32.87
N GLY A 23 15.10 -22.82 32.81
CA GLY A 23 14.43 -24.10 32.64
C GLY A 23 15.16 -25.06 31.71
N GLU A 24 16.42 -25.40 32.00
CA GLU A 24 17.07 -26.54 31.38
C GLU A 24 16.37 -27.84 31.79
N SER A 25 15.93 -28.62 30.80
CA SER A 25 15.87 -30.08 30.91
C SER A 25 16.36 -30.66 29.59
N ALA A 26 17.49 -31.34 29.69
CA ALA A 26 18.28 -31.93 28.62
C ALA A 26 17.52 -33.06 27.89
N TYR A 27 17.62 -33.09 26.56
CA TYR A 27 18.30 -34.14 25.78
C TYR A 27 17.96 -34.00 24.29
N GLY A 28 18.98 -33.82 23.44
CA GLY A 28 18.87 -33.95 21.97
C GLY A 28 19.73 -32.94 21.20
N SER A 29 21.00 -33.27 20.97
CA SER A 29 21.92 -32.50 20.11
C SER A 29 21.39 -32.43 18.67
N GLY A 30 21.34 -31.21 18.13
CA GLY A 30 20.62 -30.83 16.93
C GLY A 30 21.27 -31.17 15.59
N ALA A 31 20.42 -31.18 14.57
CA ALA A 31 20.80 -30.74 13.23
C ALA A 31 20.58 -29.22 13.17
N PRO A 32 21.49 -28.42 12.56
CA PRO A 32 21.20 -27.03 12.26
C PRO A 32 20.01 -27.03 11.28
N SER A 33 18.88 -26.47 11.71
CA SER A 33 17.68 -26.43 10.90
C SER A 33 17.82 -25.34 9.83
N ASP A 34 17.59 -25.68 8.56
CA ASP A 34 17.50 -24.71 7.46
C ASP A 34 16.44 -23.61 7.72
N THR A 35 15.50 -23.86 8.64
CA THR A 35 14.54 -22.85 9.08
C THR A 35 15.18 -21.74 9.92
N THR A 36 16.28 -22.00 10.62
CA THR A 36 16.96 -21.00 11.46
C THR A 36 17.74 -20.00 10.62
N SER A 37 18.40 -20.43 9.54
CA SER A 37 19.12 -19.55 8.62
C SER A 37 18.17 -18.64 7.82
N LEU A 38 17.07 -19.18 7.29
CA LEU A 38 16.01 -18.41 6.63
C LEU A 38 15.41 -17.34 7.56
N VAL A 39 15.12 -17.69 8.82
CA VAL A 39 14.61 -16.71 9.80
C VAL A 39 15.64 -15.63 10.10
N SER A 40 16.94 -15.97 10.14
CA SER A 40 18.01 -15.00 10.38
C SER A 40 18.24 -14.04 9.20
N GLU A 41 18.12 -14.52 7.95
CA GLU A 41 18.22 -13.68 6.75
C GLU A 41 17.00 -12.77 6.58
N VAL A 42 15.80 -13.27 6.87
CA VAL A 42 14.55 -12.49 6.84
C VAL A 42 14.55 -11.38 7.90
N ARG A 43 15.20 -11.60 9.04
CA ARG A 43 15.39 -10.60 10.11
C ARG A 43 16.61 -9.71 9.93
N ALA A 44 17.46 -9.97 8.94
CA ALA A 44 18.61 -9.13 8.69
C ALA A 44 18.15 -7.74 8.19
N TYR A 45 18.85 -6.71 8.64
CA TYR A 45 18.60 -5.32 8.30
C TYR A 45 19.78 -4.73 7.53
N VAL A 46 19.48 -3.81 6.61
CA VAL A 46 20.47 -3.01 5.89
C VAL A 46 20.30 -1.56 6.29
N TYR A 47 21.40 -0.86 6.54
CA TYR A 47 21.38 0.57 6.84
C TYR A 47 21.94 1.34 5.66
N GLU A 48 21.17 2.30 5.15
CA GLU A 48 21.58 3.19 4.07
C GLU A 48 21.20 4.62 4.43
N ASN A 49 22.17 5.54 4.35
CA ASN A 49 21.95 6.97 4.63
C ASN A 49 21.24 7.25 5.97
N GLY A 50 21.53 6.43 6.99
CA GLY A 50 20.95 6.57 8.34
C GLY A 50 19.53 6.01 8.51
N ARG A 51 18.97 5.32 7.50
CA ARG A 51 17.67 4.66 7.57
C ARG A 51 17.83 3.14 7.54
N ARG A 52 16.93 2.41 8.18
CA ARG A 52 16.92 0.93 8.20
C ARG A 52 15.99 0.39 7.12
N TYR A 53 16.45 -0.60 6.37
CA TYR A 53 15.71 -1.30 5.33
C TYR A 53 15.78 -2.81 5.57
N HIS A 54 14.84 -3.52 4.96
CA HIS A 54 14.82 -4.98 4.95
C HIS A 54 15.96 -5.57 4.09
N ALA A 55 16.58 -6.66 4.55
CA ALA A 55 17.65 -7.33 3.79
C ALA A 55 17.16 -8.34 2.74
N TYR A 56 15.97 -8.92 2.89
CA TYR A 56 15.47 -9.91 1.92
C TYR A 56 14.88 -9.21 0.68
N SER A 57 15.33 -9.64 -0.50
CA SER A 57 15.25 -8.86 -1.74
C SER A 57 15.89 -7.47 -1.67
N GLN A 58 17.09 -7.39 -1.07
CA GLN A 58 17.97 -6.20 -1.06
C GLN A 58 17.89 -5.41 -2.37
N GLY A 59 17.57 -4.11 -2.27
CA GLY A 59 17.47 -3.22 -3.43
C GLY A 59 16.05 -3.03 -4.00
N HIS A 60 15.13 -3.97 -3.81
CA HIS A 60 13.82 -3.97 -4.48
C HIS A 60 12.68 -3.28 -3.73
N TYR A 61 12.82 -3.05 -2.42
CA TYR A 61 11.88 -2.27 -1.62
C TYR A 61 12.47 -0.90 -1.28
N TRP A 62 11.64 0.14 -1.38
CA TRP A 62 12.07 1.53 -1.34
C TRP A 62 11.81 2.22 0.00
N ALA A 63 10.84 1.76 0.78
CA ALA A 63 10.52 2.37 2.07
C ALA A 63 11.37 1.76 3.21
N PRO A 64 11.82 2.57 4.18
CA PRO A 64 12.50 2.05 5.37
C PRO A 64 11.54 1.29 6.29
N ASN A 65 12.07 0.61 7.31
CA ASN A 65 11.32 -0.12 8.33
C ASN A 65 11.83 0.18 9.75
N ASP A 66 12.43 1.37 9.95
CA ASP A 66 12.87 1.87 11.26
C ASP A 66 11.71 2.50 12.06
N GLY A 67 11.94 2.77 13.35
CA GLY A 67 10.93 3.33 14.24
C GLY A 67 10.31 4.64 13.75
N LYS A 68 11.11 5.51 13.10
CA LYS A 68 10.61 6.75 12.51
C LYS A 68 9.58 6.48 11.41
N GLN A 69 9.82 5.47 10.57
CA GLN A 69 8.84 5.07 9.55
C GLN A 69 7.57 4.48 10.18
N ASN A 70 7.72 3.67 11.23
CA ASN A 70 6.57 3.07 11.92
C ASN A 70 5.67 4.13 12.56
N GLU A 71 6.25 5.11 13.26
CA GLU A 71 5.50 6.24 13.83
C GLU A 71 4.73 7.01 12.76
N GLN A 72 5.36 7.22 11.59
CA GLN A 72 4.69 7.87 10.46
C GLN A 72 3.52 7.05 9.91
N LEU A 73 3.67 5.72 9.78
CA LEU A 73 2.58 4.85 9.34
C LEU A 73 1.38 4.92 10.29
N ASP A 74 1.62 4.98 11.60
CA ASP A 74 0.55 5.09 12.60
C ASP A 74 -0.15 6.47 12.53
N ILE A 75 0.60 7.56 12.32
CA ILE A 75 0.01 8.88 12.06
C ILE A 75 -0.84 8.84 10.78
N PHE A 76 -0.36 8.16 9.73
CA PHE A 76 -1.10 8.09 8.49
C PHE A 76 -2.36 7.23 8.61
N HIS A 77 -2.33 6.16 9.42
CA HIS A 77 -3.52 5.42 9.78
C HIS A 77 -4.59 6.31 10.43
N HIS A 78 -4.18 7.20 11.34
CA HIS A 78 -5.11 8.18 11.92
C HIS A 78 -5.68 9.13 10.85
N VAL A 79 -4.88 9.59 9.89
CA VAL A 79 -5.37 10.41 8.76
C VAL A 79 -6.40 9.63 7.94
N TYR A 80 -6.17 8.36 7.63
CA TYR A 80 -7.16 7.52 6.94
C TYR A 80 -8.46 7.43 7.73
N SER A 81 -8.38 7.19 9.04
CA SER A 81 -9.55 7.15 9.93
C SER A 81 -10.33 8.47 9.89
N LEU A 82 -9.65 9.63 9.95
CA LEU A 82 -10.32 10.92 9.82
C LEU A 82 -11.02 11.07 8.45
N VAL A 83 -10.33 10.78 7.35
CA VAL A 83 -10.88 10.93 5.99
C VAL A 83 -12.07 9.98 5.74
N LEU A 84 -12.08 8.82 6.39
CA LEU A 84 -13.11 7.79 6.25
C LEU A 84 -14.15 7.82 7.38
N ASP A 85 -14.21 8.89 8.18
CA ASP A 85 -15.15 9.07 9.29
C ASP A 85 -15.12 7.89 10.29
N GLY A 86 -13.93 7.36 10.56
CA GLY A 86 -13.70 6.23 11.46
C GLY A 86 -13.90 4.84 10.84
N ASN A 87 -14.38 4.74 9.59
CA ASN A 87 -14.59 3.45 8.95
C ASN A 87 -13.26 2.80 8.55
N LEU A 88 -13.09 1.53 8.91
CA LEU A 88 -11.90 0.74 8.55
C LEU A 88 -11.97 0.18 7.13
N HIS A 89 -13.17 0.03 6.56
CA HIS A 89 -13.41 -0.38 5.18
C HIS A 89 -14.70 0.25 4.65
N LEU A 90 -14.82 0.36 3.32
CA LEU A 90 -16.06 0.82 2.65
C LEU A 90 -16.79 -0.32 1.93
N ALA A 91 -16.10 -1.42 1.62
CA ALA A 91 -16.68 -2.62 1.07
C ALA A 91 -17.76 -3.18 2.02
N PRO A 92 -18.93 -3.60 1.51
CA PRO A 92 -20.00 -4.13 2.34
C PRO A 92 -19.76 -5.62 2.65
N ILE A 93 -18.86 -5.88 3.59
CA ILE A 93 -18.41 -7.24 3.97
C ILE A 93 -19.39 -7.98 4.91
N GLY A 94 -20.48 -7.32 5.31
CA GLY A 94 -21.46 -7.83 6.27
C GLY A 94 -20.98 -7.74 7.72
N ASP A 95 -21.81 -8.21 8.66
CA ASP A 95 -21.57 -8.06 10.10
C ASP A 95 -20.70 -9.18 10.70
N HIS A 96 -20.53 -10.28 9.95
CA HIS A 96 -19.89 -11.50 10.45
C HIS A 96 -18.87 -12.10 9.45
N PRO A 97 -17.90 -11.33 8.94
CA PRO A 97 -16.79 -11.90 8.18
C PRO A 97 -16.06 -12.95 9.02
N GLN A 98 -15.52 -14.01 8.40
CA GLN A 98 -14.86 -15.11 9.13
C GLN A 98 -13.35 -15.11 8.93
N ASN A 99 -12.88 -14.75 7.73
CA ASN A 99 -11.46 -14.69 7.40
C ASN A 99 -11.15 -13.40 6.64
N ILE A 100 -10.25 -12.59 7.18
CA ILE A 100 -9.80 -11.33 6.60
C ILE A 100 -8.28 -11.38 6.40
N LEU A 101 -7.81 -10.90 5.25
CA LEU A 101 -6.39 -10.74 4.95
C LEU A 101 -6.08 -9.25 4.72
N ASP A 102 -5.11 -8.71 5.44
CA ASP A 102 -4.51 -7.41 5.21
C ASP A 102 -3.13 -7.58 4.56
N ILE A 103 -3.00 -7.22 3.28
CA ILE A 103 -1.74 -7.36 2.56
C ILE A 103 -0.88 -6.10 2.67
N GLY A 104 0.41 -6.27 2.95
CA GLY A 104 1.31 -5.14 3.22
C GLY A 104 0.89 -4.38 4.48
N THR A 105 0.68 -5.12 5.58
CA THR A 105 0.05 -4.62 6.81
C THR A 105 0.87 -3.54 7.53
N GLY A 106 2.16 -3.37 7.19
CA GLY A 106 3.02 -2.36 7.80
C GLY A 106 3.16 -2.60 9.31
N THR A 107 2.76 -1.63 10.14
CA THR A 107 2.79 -1.78 11.61
C THR A 107 1.75 -2.77 12.13
N GLY A 108 0.78 -3.17 11.30
CA GLY A 108 -0.32 -4.06 11.70
C GLY A 108 -1.50 -3.34 12.36
N ILE A 109 -1.44 -2.01 12.52
CA ILE A 109 -2.44 -1.25 13.28
C ILE A 109 -3.86 -1.40 12.72
N TRP A 110 -4.02 -1.45 11.39
CA TRP A 110 -5.33 -1.68 10.77
C TRP A 110 -5.86 -3.10 11.04
N ALA A 111 -4.99 -4.11 10.96
CA ALA A 111 -5.37 -5.49 11.22
C ALA A 111 -5.77 -5.69 12.69
N ILE A 112 -5.14 -4.96 13.62
CA ILE A 112 -5.50 -4.95 15.05
C ILE A 112 -6.88 -4.31 15.24
N ASP A 113 -7.11 -3.12 14.67
CA ASP A 113 -8.41 -2.44 14.77
C ASP A 113 -9.56 -3.27 14.16
N MET A 114 -9.29 -3.98 13.05
CA MET A 114 -10.24 -4.92 12.46
C MET A 114 -10.51 -6.13 13.34
N ALA A 115 -9.49 -6.63 14.05
CA ALA A 115 -9.63 -7.75 14.97
C ALA A 115 -10.51 -7.38 16.18
N ASP A 116 -10.36 -6.15 16.69
CA ASP A 116 -11.22 -5.60 17.75
C ASP A 116 -12.65 -5.33 17.25
N THR A 117 -12.79 -4.84 16.02
CA THR A 117 -14.10 -4.56 15.39
C THR A 117 -14.89 -5.84 15.09
N TYR A 118 -14.19 -6.91 14.66
CA TYR A 118 -14.78 -8.20 14.31
C TYR A 118 -14.17 -9.34 15.13
N PRO A 119 -14.55 -9.52 16.41
CA PRO A 119 -13.97 -10.54 17.28
C PRO A 119 -14.18 -11.99 16.80
N SER A 120 -15.18 -12.23 15.94
CA SER A 120 -15.45 -13.54 15.33
C SER A 120 -14.64 -13.82 14.06
N ALA A 121 -14.02 -12.79 13.47
CA ALA A 121 -13.19 -12.93 12.29
C ALA A 121 -11.76 -13.29 12.68
N ARG A 122 -11.14 -14.19 11.92
CA ARG A 122 -9.69 -14.39 11.93
C ARG A 122 -9.04 -13.38 10.98
N ILE A 123 -8.14 -12.55 11.51
CA ILE A 123 -7.40 -11.55 10.76
C ILE A 123 -5.96 -12.02 10.56
N ILE A 124 -5.49 -12.02 9.32
CA ILE A 124 -4.08 -12.19 8.99
C ILE A 124 -3.56 -10.88 8.41
N GLY A 125 -2.48 -10.34 8.95
CA GLY A 125 -1.70 -9.28 8.29
C GLY A 125 -0.39 -9.85 7.77
N ASN A 126 -0.05 -9.62 6.49
CA ASN A 126 1.27 -10.00 5.98
C ASN A 126 2.12 -8.80 5.59
N ASP A 127 3.43 -8.89 5.83
CA ASP A 127 4.40 -7.88 5.44
C ASP A 127 5.78 -8.50 5.19
N LEU A 128 6.64 -7.82 4.43
CA LEU A 128 8.03 -8.21 4.25
C LEU A 128 8.84 -8.07 5.55
N SER A 129 8.49 -7.08 6.37
CA SER A 129 9.25 -6.73 7.57
C SER A 129 8.52 -7.20 8.82
N PRO A 130 9.17 -7.99 9.71
CA PRO A 130 8.61 -8.35 11.01
C PRO A 130 8.75 -7.18 12.00
N ILE A 131 7.92 -6.14 11.84
CA ILE A 131 7.92 -4.92 12.65
C ILE A 131 6.66 -4.76 13.51
N GLN A 132 5.75 -5.73 13.44
CA GLN A 132 4.45 -5.69 14.11
C GLN A 132 4.58 -6.01 15.61
N PRO A 133 3.66 -5.52 16.46
CA PRO A 133 3.71 -5.77 17.89
C PRO A 133 3.44 -7.25 18.23
N ASN A 134 4.01 -7.72 19.33
CA ASN A 134 3.80 -9.10 19.82
C ASN A 134 2.47 -9.25 20.60
N TRP A 135 1.97 -8.16 21.19
CA TRP A 135 0.74 -8.17 21.96
C TRP A 135 -0.41 -7.68 21.08
N VAL A 136 -1.19 -8.62 20.56
CA VAL A 136 -2.32 -8.37 19.67
C VAL A 136 -3.56 -9.15 20.10
N PRO A 137 -4.76 -8.77 19.61
CA PRO A 137 -5.97 -9.56 19.82
C PRO A 137 -5.78 -11.02 19.41
N THR A 138 -6.42 -11.95 20.12
CA THR A 138 -6.21 -13.41 19.92
C THR A 138 -6.64 -13.92 18.55
N ASN A 139 -7.45 -13.14 17.84
CA ASN A 139 -7.92 -13.42 16.49
C ASN A 139 -7.09 -12.71 15.39
N CYS A 140 -6.00 -12.01 15.75
CA CYS A 140 -5.09 -11.34 14.84
C CYS A 140 -3.74 -12.07 14.80
N GLN A 141 -3.20 -12.32 13.61
CA GLN A 141 -1.91 -12.97 13.41
C GLN A 141 -1.12 -12.28 12.30
N PHE A 142 0.20 -12.23 12.45
CA PHE A 142 1.10 -11.65 11.46
C PHE A 142 2.01 -12.68 10.82
N GLU A 143 2.17 -12.58 9.51
CA GLU A 143 3.00 -13.46 8.70
C GLU A 143 4.06 -12.64 7.96
N VAL A 144 5.31 -13.12 7.95
CA VAL A 144 6.35 -12.52 7.12
C VAL A 144 6.25 -13.14 5.73
N ASP A 145 5.72 -12.39 4.77
CA ASP A 145 5.44 -12.88 3.41
C ASP A 145 5.49 -11.74 2.38
N ASP A 146 5.85 -12.09 1.16
CA ASP A 146 5.88 -11.16 0.02
C ASP A 146 4.61 -11.35 -0.82
N PHE A 147 3.62 -10.49 -0.60
CA PHE A 147 2.34 -10.54 -1.33
C PHE A 147 2.51 -10.35 -2.85
N THR A 148 3.68 -9.95 -3.35
CA THR A 148 3.96 -9.84 -4.80
C THR A 148 4.36 -11.17 -5.43
N LYS A 149 4.57 -12.21 -4.63
CA LYS A 149 4.83 -13.60 -5.06
C LYS A 149 3.53 -14.40 -5.13
N PRO A 150 3.53 -15.62 -5.71
CA PRO A 150 2.35 -16.48 -5.71
C PRO A 150 1.87 -16.78 -4.27
N TRP A 151 0.59 -16.57 -3.99
CA TRP A 151 0.06 -16.72 -2.63
C TRP A 151 -0.10 -18.19 -2.24
N THR A 152 0.30 -18.52 -1.02
CA THR A 152 0.22 -19.90 -0.47
C THR A 152 -1.15 -20.23 0.11
N TYR A 153 -2.01 -19.23 0.27
CA TYR A 153 -3.36 -19.42 0.80
C TYR A 153 -4.25 -20.28 -0.14
N PRO A 154 -5.11 -21.15 0.42
CA PRO A 154 -6.09 -21.91 -0.35
C PRO A 154 -7.00 -21.02 -1.19
N ARG A 155 -7.54 -21.56 -2.28
CA ARG A 155 -8.60 -20.88 -3.04
C ARG A 155 -9.84 -20.71 -2.17
N ASP A 156 -10.60 -19.64 -2.43
CA ASP A 156 -11.89 -19.39 -1.79
C ASP A 156 -11.83 -19.40 -0.24
N SER A 157 -10.80 -18.81 0.35
CA SER A 157 -10.54 -18.85 1.80
C SER A 157 -10.92 -17.58 2.56
N PHE A 158 -10.92 -16.41 1.90
CA PHE A 158 -11.14 -15.11 2.56
C PHE A 158 -12.50 -14.50 2.21
N ASP A 159 -13.16 -13.93 3.21
CA ASP A 159 -14.37 -13.13 3.03
C ASP A 159 -14.00 -11.69 2.62
N PHE A 160 -12.86 -11.20 3.10
CA PHE A 160 -12.35 -9.88 2.78
C PHE A 160 -10.83 -9.89 2.62
N ILE A 161 -10.34 -9.17 1.61
CA ILE A 161 -8.92 -8.88 1.42
C ILE A 161 -8.77 -7.37 1.30
N HIS A 162 -7.93 -6.79 2.14
CA HIS A 162 -7.66 -5.36 2.20
C HIS A 162 -6.21 -5.07 1.82
N ALA A 163 -6.00 -3.95 1.14
CA ALA A 163 -4.69 -3.40 0.82
C ALA A 163 -4.73 -1.89 1.02
N ARG A 164 -3.74 -1.31 1.70
CA ARG A 164 -3.68 0.15 1.87
C ARG A 164 -2.26 0.67 1.84
N GLY A 165 -2.02 1.68 1.01
CA GLY A 165 -0.70 2.29 0.87
C GLY A 165 0.35 1.33 0.31
N VAL A 166 -0.08 0.34 -0.49
CA VAL A 166 0.83 -0.62 -1.13
C VAL A 166 1.36 -0.10 -2.47
N TYR A 167 1.03 1.13 -2.85
CA TYR A 167 1.64 1.84 -3.98
C TYR A 167 3.18 1.78 -3.94
N GLY A 168 3.81 1.66 -5.11
CA GLY A 168 5.26 1.46 -5.21
C GLY A 168 5.76 0.09 -4.73
N SER A 169 4.89 -0.78 -4.23
CA SER A 169 5.21 -2.17 -3.88
C SER A 169 4.66 -3.15 -4.93
N VAL A 170 3.55 -2.77 -5.57
CA VAL A 170 2.86 -3.55 -6.60
C VAL A 170 3.46 -3.27 -7.99
N GLY A 171 4.15 -4.26 -8.57
CA GLY A 171 4.62 -4.16 -9.96
C GLY A 171 3.53 -4.39 -11.02
N SER A 172 2.45 -5.09 -10.66
CA SER A 172 1.32 -5.34 -11.57
C SER A 172 0.01 -5.55 -10.81
N TRP A 173 -0.85 -4.53 -10.81
CA TRP A 173 -2.19 -4.62 -10.25
C TRP A 173 -3.04 -5.76 -10.85
N PRO A 174 -3.02 -6.04 -12.16
CA PRO A 174 -3.74 -7.19 -12.71
C PRO A 174 -3.31 -8.55 -12.14
N ILE A 175 -2.02 -8.72 -11.81
CA ILE A 175 -1.52 -9.96 -11.18
C ILE A 175 -2.01 -10.02 -9.74
N LEU A 176 -1.86 -8.93 -8.98
CA LEU A 176 -2.33 -8.85 -7.60
C LEU A 176 -3.83 -9.15 -7.48
N LEU A 177 -4.64 -8.52 -8.31
CA LEU A 177 -6.08 -8.71 -8.33
C LEU A 177 -6.47 -10.15 -8.73
N ARG A 178 -5.67 -10.81 -9.58
CA ARG A 178 -5.89 -12.23 -9.91
C ARG A 178 -5.62 -13.13 -8.72
N GLU A 179 -4.54 -12.89 -7.97
CA GLU A 179 -4.23 -13.63 -6.75
C GLU A 179 -5.32 -13.42 -5.69
N ALA A 180 -5.68 -12.16 -5.43
CA ALA A 180 -6.77 -11.81 -4.51
C ALA A 180 -8.09 -12.49 -4.93
N TYR A 181 -8.50 -12.37 -6.20
CA TYR A 181 -9.73 -12.97 -6.71
C TYR A 181 -9.75 -14.51 -6.55
N ALA A 182 -8.61 -15.18 -6.74
CA ALA A 182 -8.53 -16.63 -6.56
C ALA A 182 -8.70 -17.04 -5.09
N ARG A 183 -8.36 -16.17 -4.14
CA ARG A 183 -8.39 -16.43 -2.69
C ARG A 183 -9.64 -15.91 -2.00
N LEU A 184 -10.38 -14.98 -2.62
CA LEU A 184 -11.71 -14.60 -2.15
C LEU A 184 -12.69 -15.76 -2.31
N LYS A 185 -13.52 -15.98 -1.29
CA LYS A 185 -14.74 -16.78 -1.40
C LYS A 185 -15.69 -16.16 -2.43
N PRO A 186 -16.57 -16.95 -3.06
CA PRO A 186 -17.72 -16.39 -3.76
C PRO A 186 -18.52 -15.46 -2.84
N GLY A 187 -18.78 -14.23 -3.28
CA GLY A 187 -19.38 -13.17 -2.46
C GLY A 187 -18.40 -12.37 -1.60
N GLY A 188 -17.12 -12.76 -1.53
CA GLY A 188 -16.07 -12.04 -0.81
C GLY A 188 -15.64 -10.76 -1.52
N TRP A 189 -15.00 -9.85 -0.77
CA TRP A 189 -14.63 -8.52 -1.25
C TRP A 189 -13.12 -8.28 -1.25
N PHE A 190 -12.64 -7.57 -2.26
CA PHE A 190 -11.33 -6.92 -2.22
C PHE A 190 -11.53 -5.42 -2.08
N GLU A 191 -10.75 -4.76 -1.22
CA GLU A 191 -10.67 -3.30 -1.14
C GLU A 191 -9.20 -2.84 -1.17
N SER A 192 -8.95 -1.78 -1.93
CA SER A 192 -7.67 -1.08 -1.96
C SER A 192 -7.88 0.41 -1.68
N VAL A 193 -7.03 0.95 -0.82
CA VAL A 193 -7.00 2.36 -0.42
C VAL A 193 -5.63 2.94 -0.74
N GLU A 194 -5.54 3.77 -1.77
CA GLU A 194 -4.27 4.30 -2.29
C GLU A 194 -4.31 5.83 -2.40
N THR A 195 -3.14 6.45 -2.52
CA THR A 195 -3.02 7.90 -2.64
C THR A 195 -2.21 8.29 -3.86
N THR A 196 -2.50 9.45 -4.44
CA THR A 196 -1.68 10.02 -5.50
C THR A 196 -0.37 10.54 -4.93
N VAL A 197 0.71 10.44 -5.71
CA VAL A 197 1.94 11.18 -5.41
C VAL A 197 1.77 12.67 -5.71
N ALA A 198 0.92 13.01 -6.69
CA ALA A 198 0.70 14.38 -7.13
C ALA A 198 -0.05 15.21 -6.10
N TYR A 199 0.36 16.47 -5.98
CA TYR A 199 -0.30 17.49 -5.18
C TYR A 199 -1.10 18.46 -6.06
N PHE A 200 -2.17 18.99 -5.46
CA PHE A 200 -3.11 19.90 -6.07
C PHE A 200 -3.32 21.13 -5.16
N HIS A 201 -3.77 22.24 -5.75
CA HIS A 201 -4.21 23.43 -5.01
C HIS A 201 -5.74 23.44 -4.83
N ASP A 202 -6.19 23.99 -3.71
CA ASP A 202 -7.59 24.35 -3.48
C ASP A 202 -7.73 25.83 -3.11
N ASP A 203 -7.55 26.71 -4.11
CA ASP A 203 -7.76 28.16 -3.98
C ASP A 203 -9.18 28.59 -4.38
N GLY A 204 -10.16 27.71 -4.16
CA GLY A 204 -11.55 27.88 -4.58
C GLY A 204 -11.75 27.74 -6.09
N PRO A 205 -12.78 28.38 -6.70
CA PRO A 205 -13.18 28.14 -8.09
C PRO A 205 -12.11 28.38 -9.16
N ARG A 206 -11.00 29.04 -8.80
CA ARG A 206 -9.89 29.38 -9.71
C ARG A 206 -8.74 28.37 -9.68
N GLY A 207 -8.70 27.49 -8.67
CA GLY A 207 -7.60 26.54 -8.44
C GLY A 207 -8.05 25.11 -8.15
N GLU A 208 -9.34 24.87 -7.88
CA GLU A 208 -9.84 23.55 -7.53
C GLU A 208 -9.48 22.50 -8.60
N GLY A 209 -8.80 21.43 -8.17
CA GLY A 209 -8.40 20.33 -9.03
C GLY A 209 -7.17 20.61 -9.90
N GLN A 210 -6.54 21.78 -9.80
CA GLN A 210 -5.32 22.09 -10.55
C GLN A 210 -4.10 21.50 -9.85
N LEU A 211 -3.24 20.86 -10.66
CA LEU A 211 -1.92 20.45 -10.21
C LEU A 211 -1.12 21.67 -9.77
N ILE A 212 -0.28 21.47 -8.75
CA ILE A 212 0.64 22.51 -8.29
C ILE A 212 1.61 22.94 -9.42
N PRO A 213 2.06 24.21 -9.46
CA PRO A 213 2.93 24.74 -10.51
C PRO A 213 4.24 23.97 -10.67
N SER A 214 4.79 23.92 -11.88
CA SER A 214 5.98 23.11 -12.16
C SER A 214 7.30 23.65 -11.58
N ASP A 215 7.31 24.90 -11.14
CA ASP A 215 8.41 25.54 -10.42
C ASP A 215 8.37 25.28 -8.89
N SER A 216 7.31 24.62 -8.40
CA SER A 216 7.19 24.19 -7.00
C SER A 216 8.21 23.10 -6.64
N PRO A 217 8.96 23.25 -5.52
CA PRO A 217 9.74 22.17 -4.93
C PRO A 217 8.96 20.88 -4.68
N VAL A 218 7.72 20.97 -4.17
CA VAL A 218 6.83 19.81 -3.99
C VAL A 218 6.52 19.16 -5.34
N TYR A 219 6.24 19.94 -6.39
CA TYR A 219 6.00 19.38 -7.73
C TYR A 219 7.21 18.59 -8.22
N LYS A 220 8.40 19.18 -8.12
CA LYS A 220 9.66 18.54 -8.52
C LYS A 220 9.90 17.24 -7.73
N TRP A 221 9.65 17.26 -6.42
CA TRP A 221 9.75 16.07 -5.58
C TRP A 221 8.80 14.96 -6.02
N CYS A 222 7.53 15.28 -6.29
CA CYS A 222 6.55 14.33 -6.81
C CYS A 222 6.99 13.73 -8.16
N GLN A 223 7.45 14.56 -9.12
CA GLN A 223 7.88 14.07 -10.44
C GLN A 223 9.08 13.13 -10.36
N LEU A 224 10.07 13.46 -9.54
CA LEU A 224 11.24 12.60 -9.32
C LEU A 224 10.84 11.28 -8.64
N GLY A 225 9.91 11.33 -7.67
CA GLY A 225 9.34 10.12 -7.08
C GLY A 225 8.69 9.22 -8.11
N LEU A 226 7.79 9.76 -8.94
CA LEU A 226 7.13 9.04 -10.03
C LEU A 226 8.14 8.43 -11.01
N GLU A 227 9.16 9.19 -11.42
CA GLU A 227 10.24 8.70 -12.28
C GLU A 227 10.99 7.53 -11.64
N ALA A 228 11.31 7.61 -10.34
CA ALA A 228 11.98 6.53 -9.63
C ALA A 228 11.10 5.26 -9.57
N GLY A 229 9.80 5.42 -9.31
CA GLY A 229 8.82 4.33 -9.31
C GLY A 229 8.72 3.63 -10.67
N GLU A 230 8.70 4.40 -11.77
CA GLU A 230 8.72 3.85 -13.13
C GLU A 230 10.01 3.07 -13.41
N ARG A 231 11.18 3.61 -13.02
CA ARG A 231 12.49 2.95 -13.24
C ARG A 231 12.60 1.59 -12.52
N ILE A 232 11.96 1.43 -11.36
CA ILE A 232 11.94 0.15 -10.64
C ILE A 232 10.77 -0.76 -11.04
N GLY A 233 9.94 -0.35 -12.00
CA GLY A 233 8.78 -1.12 -12.46
C GLY A 233 7.65 -1.22 -11.42
N LYS A 234 7.61 -0.31 -10.45
CA LYS A 234 6.59 -0.25 -9.40
C LYS A 234 6.01 1.17 -9.36
N PRO A 235 5.00 1.46 -10.21
CA PRO A 235 4.43 2.79 -10.28
C PRO A 235 3.84 3.19 -8.92
N LEU A 236 4.06 4.46 -8.55
CA LEU A 236 3.57 5.03 -7.29
C LEU A 236 2.18 5.67 -7.44
N ASP A 237 1.71 5.92 -8.66
CA ASP A 237 0.41 6.55 -8.89
C ASP A 237 -0.66 5.50 -9.16
N VAL A 238 -1.77 5.63 -8.44
CA VAL A 238 -2.92 4.73 -8.52
C VAL A 238 -4.19 5.58 -8.57
N ALA A 239 -5.14 5.18 -9.40
CA ALA A 239 -6.45 5.81 -9.48
C ALA A 239 -7.57 4.84 -9.09
N GLY A 240 -8.66 5.37 -8.56
CA GLY A 240 -9.83 4.59 -8.17
C GLY A 240 -11.14 5.33 -8.41
N LYS A 241 -12.25 4.66 -8.09
CA LYS A 241 -13.61 5.19 -8.31
C LYS A 241 -13.99 6.27 -7.29
N LYS A 242 -13.76 6.04 -6.00
CA LYS A 242 -14.17 6.95 -4.93
C LYS A 242 -13.00 7.83 -4.51
N GLU A 243 -13.08 9.11 -4.82
CA GLU A 243 -12.04 10.11 -4.56
C GLU A 243 -12.32 10.89 -3.28
N TYR A 244 -11.27 11.10 -2.48
CA TYR A 244 -11.26 11.92 -1.28
C TYR A 244 -10.09 12.91 -1.35
N LYS A 245 -10.30 14.13 -0.85
CA LYS A 245 -9.22 15.12 -0.70
C LYS A 245 -8.55 14.94 0.67
N VAL A 246 -7.25 14.65 0.67
CA VAL A 246 -6.45 14.62 1.89
C VAL A 246 -5.68 15.93 1.97
N LEU A 247 -6.21 16.85 2.77
CA LEU A 247 -5.69 18.21 2.87
C LEU A 247 -4.32 18.21 3.55
N THR A 248 -3.49 19.21 3.27
CA THR A 248 -2.18 19.39 3.91
C THR A 248 -2.10 20.79 4.49
N GLY A 249 -2.00 20.87 5.82
CA GLY A 249 -1.94 22.13 6.56
C GLY A 249 -3.27 22.56 7.17
N VAL A 250 -3.23 23.65 7.95
CA VAL A 250 -4.36 24.11 8.79
C VAL A 250 -5.21 25.21 8.16
N TRP A 251 -5.15 25.34 6.83
CA TRP A 251 -5.87 26.34 6.05
C TRP A 251 -7.40 26.16 5.95
N PRO A 252 -7.98 24.94 6.06
CA PRO A 252 -9.42 24.77 5.96
C PRO A 252 -10.17 25.50 7.09
N LYS A 253 -11.35 26.04 6.79
CA LYS A 253 -12.21 26.66 7.81
C LYS A 253 -12.95 25.62 8.64
N ASP A 254 -13.47 24.59 7.98
CA ASP A 254 -14.15 23.47 8.62
C ASP A 254 -13.21 22.75 9.61
N SER A 255 -13.71 22.40 10.78
CA SER A 255 -12.89 21.86 11.87
C SER A 255 -12.37 20.46 11.56
N HIS A 256 -13.20 19.61 10.97
CA HIS A 256 -12.82 18.24 10.64
C HIS A 256 -11.77 18.22 9.51
N MET A 257 -11.99 19.01 8.46
CA MET A 257 -11.03 19.19 7.36
C MET A 257 -9.70 19.80 7.84
N LYS A 258 -9.75 20.69 8.83
CA LYS A 258 -8.55 21.25 9.46
C LYS A 258 -7.78 20.20 10.27
N ASP A 259 -8.47 19.29 10.95
CA ASP A 259 -7.83 18.19 11.66
C ASP A 259 -7.16 17.21 10.67
N ILE A 260 -7.85 16.82 9.59
CA ILE A 260 -7.24 16.05 8.48
C ILE A 260 -5.95 16.75 8.01
N GLY A 261 -6.04 18.05 7.69
CA GLY A 261 -4.91 18.82 7.20
C GLY A 261 -3.76 18.94 8.20
N LYS A 262 -4.05 19.09 9.49
CA LYS A 262 -3.08 19.16 10.57
C LYS A 262 -2.30 17.85 10.72
N TYR A 263 -3.01 16.72 10.85
CA TYR A 263 -2.38 15.42 11.03
C TYR A 263 -1.68 14.95 9.76
N ASN A 264 -2.21 15.28 8.58
CA ASN A 264 -1.53 14.95 7.33
C ASN A 264 -0.27 15.81 7.09
N LEU A 265 -0.24 17.07 7.54
CA LEU A 265 1.01 17.84 7.51
C LEU A 265 2.08 17.19 8.41
N LEU A 266 1.71 16.77 9.63
CA LEU A 266 2.61 16.04 10.52
C LEU A 266 3.11 14.74 9.86
N ASN A 267 2.19 13.95 9.32
CA ASN A 267 2.48 12.75 8.54
C ASN A 267 3.55 13.00 7.47
N MET A 268 3.34 14.00 6.60
CA MET A 268 4.27 14.31 5.53
C MET A 268 5.65 14.73 6.05
N LEU A 269 5.70 15.57 7.09
CA LEU A 269 6.99 16.01 7.64
C LEU A 269 7.84 14.86 8.20
N GLU A 270 7.20 13.83 8.77
CA GLU A 270 7.87 12.61 9.20
C GLU A 270 8.21 11.67 8.03
N ALA A 271 7.33 11.60 7.02
CA ALA A 271 7.42 10.66 5.90
C ALA A 271 8.44 11.04 4.83
N ILE A 272 8.65 12.35 4.59
CA ILE A 272 9.36 12.86 3.39
C ILE A 272 10.72 12.16 3.17
N GLU A 273 11.50 11.92 4.23
CA GLU A 273 12.78 11.23 4.08
C GLU A 273 12.62 9.75 3.75
N GLY A 274 11.69 9.06 4.41
CA GLY A 274 11.41 7.64 4.16
C GLY A 274 10.91 7.40 2.74
N PHE A 275 10.13 8.35 2.20
CA PHE A 275 9.64 8.31 0.82
C PHE A 275 10.69 8.65 -0.24
N THR A 276 11.81 9.24 0.14
CA THR A 276 12.72 9.89 -0.83
C THR A 276 14.09 9.26 -0.88
N ILE A 277 14.72 9.01 0.27
CA ILE A 277 16.17 8.78 0.34
C ILE A 277 16.60 7.60 -0.54
N ALA A 278 15.96 6.43 -0.41
CA ALA A 278 16.32 5.27 -1.23
C ALA A 278 16.00 5.48 -2.71
N LEU A 279 14.80 6.00 -3.05
CA LEU A 279 14.42 6.25 -4.44
C LEU A 279 15.41 7.21 -5.13
N PHE A 280 15.79 8.30 -4.47
CA PHE A 280 16.58 9.35 -5.10
C PHE A 280 18.05 8.95 -5.18
N THR A 281 18.59 8.37 -4.11
CA THR A 281 20.01 7.99 -4.07
C THR A 281 20.29 6.71 -4.86
N ARG A 282 19.49 5.65 -4.66
CA ARG A 282 19.69 4.33 -5.29
C ARG A 282 19.23 4.31 -6.75
N VAL A 283 18.10 4.94 -7.08
CA VAL A 283 17.46 4.80 -8.41
C VAL A 283 17.76 5.98 -9.33
N LEU A 284 17.74 7.21 -8.81
CA LEU A 284 17.99 8.41 -9.60
C LEU A 284 19.46 8.86 -9.60
N GLY A 285 20.28 8.31 -8.70
CA GLY A 285 21.71 8.62 -8.59
C GLY A 285 22.00 9.99 -7.98
N TRP A 286 21.06 10.58 -7.25
CA TRP A 286 21.27 11.83 -6.51
C TRP A 286 22.20 11.60 -5.32
N SER A 287 23.02 12.58 -4.98
CA SER A 287 23.73 12.55 -3.70
C SER A 287 22.76 12.81 -2.54
N LEU A 288 23.05 12.23 -1.36
CA LEU A 288 22.27 12.50 -0.14
C LEU A 288 22.15 14.00 0.15
N MET A 289 23.21 14.78 -0.10
CA MET A 289 23.22 16.22 0.13
C MET A 289 22.24 16.95 -0.81
N GLU A 290 22.26 16.64 -2.11
CA GLU A 290 21.31 17.24 -3.06
C GLU A 290 19.86 16.86 -2.73
N THR A 291 19.63 15.60 -2.34
CA THR A 291 18.33 15.14 -1.86
C THR A 291 17.88 15.97 -0.65
N GLN A 292 18.72 16.11 0.38
CA GLN A 292 18.38 16.86 1.59
C GLN A 292 18.10 18.35 1.31
N VAL A 293 18.80 18.97 0.36
CA VAL A 293 18.51 20.35 -0.06
C VAL A 293 17.11 20.47 -0.65
N LEU A 294 16.71 19.55 -1.55
CA LEU A 294 15.34 19.54 -2.08
C LEU A 294 14.32 19.28 -0.95
N LEU A 295 14.58 18.32 -0.05
CA LEU A 295 13.66 18.03 1.05
C LEU A 295 13.48 19.20 2.02
N ALA A 296 14.51 20.02 2.22
CA ALA A 296 14.39 21.26 2.98
C ALA A 296 13.44 22.26 2.31
N GLN A 297 13.51 22.39 0.97
CA GLN A 297 12.59 23.24 0.20
C GLN A 297 11.16 22.72 0.23
N VAL A 298 10.98 21.39 0.07
CA VAL A 298 9.67 20.72 0.18
C VAL A 298 9.05 20.96 1.56
N ARG A 299 9.82 20.76 2.64
CA ARG A 299 9.34 21.02 4.01
C ARG A 299 8.93 22.48 4.21
N ALA A 300 9.71 23.43 3.70
CA ALA A 300 9.36 24.85 3.77
C ALA A 300 8.07 25.17 3.02
N GLU A 301 7.85 24.56 1.85
CA GLU A 301 6.67 24.80 1.03
C GLU A 301 5.40 24.15 1.60
N LEU A 302 5.49 22.93 2.13
CA LEU A 302 4.37 22.23 2.78
C LEU A 302 3.91 22.91 4.07
N THR A 303 4.83 23.62 4.76
CA THR A 303 4.52 24.33 6.01
C THR A 303 4.08 25.78 5.80
N ASP A 304 4.20 26.31 4.58
CA ASP A 304 3.71 27.63 4.23
C ASP A 304 2.17 27.65 4.19
N LYS A 305 1.57 28.35 5.15
CA LYS A 305 0.11 28.44 5.33
C LYS A 305 -0.62 29.12 4.17
N ARG A 306 0.11 29.76 3.25
CA ARG A 306 -0.45 30.35 2.03
C ARG A 306 -0.75 29.29 0.96
N ASN A 307 -0.15 28.10 1.07
CA ASN A 307 -0.37 27.01 0.15
C ASN A 307 -1.54 26.14 0.62
N HIS A 308 -2.61 26.11 -0.17
CA HIS A 308 -3.79 25.27 0.08
C HIS A 308 -3.65 23.91 -0.59
N PHE A 309 -2.65 23.15 -0.14
CA PHE A 309 -2.29 21.88 -0.75
C PHE A 309 -3.21 20.74 -0.31
N TYR A 310 -3.42 19.80 -1.22
CA TYR A 310 -3.97 18.48 -0.94
C TYR A 310 -3.43 17.44 -1.94
N PHE A 311 -3.48 16.16 -1.56
CA PHE A 311 -3.39 15.06 -2.51
C PHE A 311 -4.68 14.25 -2.48
N LYS A 312 -4.85 13.36 -3.45
CA LYS A 312 -6.07 12.57 -3.58
C LYS A 312 -5.87 11.19 -2.97
N MET A 313 -6.88 10.72 -2.26
CA MET A 313 -6.99 9.35 -1.81
C MET A 313 -8.12 8.67 -2.58
N TYR A 314 -7.86 7.46 -3.04
CA TYR A 314 -8.80 6.64 -3.77
C TYR A 314 -9.14 5.39 -2.99
N VAL A 315 -10.44 5.10 -2.88
CA VAL A 315 -10.92 3.80 -2.43
C VAL A 315 -11.56 3.07 -3.61
N ALA A 316 -11.13 1.84 -3.83
CA ALA A 316 -11.70 0.95 -4.83
C ALA A 316 -11.95 -0.42 -4.21
N TYR A 317 -13.19 -0.90 -4.31
CA TYR A 317 -13.55 -2.24 -3.86
C TYR A 317 -14.39 -2.97 -4.90
N GLY A 318 -14.31 -4.30 -4.89
CA GLY A 318 -15.03 -5.18 -5.80
C GLY A 318 -15.35 -6.52 -5.17
N GLN A 319 -16.51 -7.07 -5.52
CA GLN A 319 -16.96 -8.36 -5.03
C GLN A 319 -16.63 -9.47 -6.03
N LYS A 320 -16.15 -10.61 -5.52
CA LYS A 320 -16.18 -11.85 -6.30
C LYS A 320 -17.62 -12.31 -6.45
N PRO A 321 -18.12 -12.60 -7.66
CA PRO A 321 -19.50 -13.02 -7.85
C PRO A 321 -19.88 -14.20 -6.95
N PRO A 322 -21.08 -14.19 -6.34
CA PRO A 322 -21.57 -15.36 -5.62
C PRO A 322 -21.79 -16.52 -6.59
N VAL A 323 -21.73 -17.76 -6.09
CA VAL A 323 -22.17 -18.92 -6.88
C VAL A 323 -23.69 -18.85 -6.97
N THR A 324 -24.21 -18.44 -8.13
CA THR A 324 -25.64 -18.60 -8.41
C THR A 324 -25.88 -20.07 -8.78
N GLY A 325 -26.89 -20.70 -8.17
CA GLY A 325 -27.17 -22.15 -8.28
C GLY A 325 -27.69 -22.61 -9.66
N GLN A 326 -27.07 -22.19 -10.76
CA GLN A 326 -27.40 -22.64 -12.12
C GLN A 326 -26.23 -23.31 -12.86
N GLU A 327 -25.07 -23.52 -12.23
CA GLU A 327 -23.98 -24.36 -12.78
C GLU A 327 -23.98 -25.80 -12.20
N GLU A 328 -25.14 -26.43 -12.00
CA GLU A 328 -25.19 -27.89 -11.96
C GLU A 328 -25.15 -28.42 -13.41
N GLY A 329 -23.95 -28.77 -13.89
CA GLY A 329 -23.82 -29.63 -15.08
C GLY A 329 -22.85 -29.19 -16.18
N ILE A 330 -21.91 -28.28 -15.95
CA ILE A 330 -20.82 -28.06 -16.91
C ILE A 330 -19.48 -28.39 -16.24
N ASP A 331 -18.95 -29.55 -16.62
CA ASP A 331 -17.60 -30.04 -16.38
C ASP A 331 -16.57 -28.90 -16.31
N LEU A 332 -16.08 -28.64 -15.09
CA LEU A 332 -15.13 -27.56 -14.74
C LEU A 332 -13.83 -27.65 -15.54
N ARG A 333 -13.51 -28.78 -16.16
CA ARG A 333 -12.33 -28.96 -17.04
C ARG A 333 -12.44 -28.21 -18.38
N LYS A 334 -13.63 -27.81 -18.82
CA LYS A 334 -13.83 -27.16 -20.14
C LYS A 334 -13.77 -25.63 -20.11
N ARG A 335 -13.77 -25.01 -18.93
CA ARG A 335 -13.64 -23.53 -18.80
C ARG A 335 -12.19 -23.07 -18.98
N GLU A 336 -11.22 -23.94 -18.68
CA GLU A 336 -9.79 -23.63 -18.77
C GLU A 336 -9.25 -23.57 -20.21
N MET A 337 -9.84 -24.29 -21.17
CA MET A 337 -9.38 -24.28 -22.57
C MET A 337 -9.90 -23.09 -23.41
N ARG A 338 -10.83 -22.28 -22.90
CA ARG A 338 -11.40 -21.15 -23.66
C ARG A 338 -10.79 -19.78 -23.34
N ASN A 339 -9.91 -19.69 -22.34
CA ASN A 339 -9.26 -18.44 -21.92
C ASN A 339 -7.78 -18.31 -22.32
N THR A 340 -7.28 -19.12 -23.25
CA THR A 340 -6.06 -18.79 -23.98
C THR A 340 -6.38 -17.78 -25.07
N ILE A 341 -6.29 -16.49 -24.75
CA ILE A 341 -6.25 -15.41 -25.75
C ILE A 341 -4.91 -15.53 -26.48
N PRO A 342 -4.87 -15.57 -27.83
CA PRO A 342 -3.60 -15.61 -28.56
C PRO A 342 -2.86 -14.29 -28.35
N CYS A 343 -1.57 -14.40 -28.00
CA CYS A 343 -0.62 -13.29 -28.07
C CYS A 343 -0.40 -12.96 -29.56
N ASP A 344 -1.00 -11.87 -30.04
CA ASP A 344 -0.68 -11.33 -31.36
C ASP A 344 -0.38 -9.83 -31.24
N MET A 345 0.92 -9.53 -31.16
CA MET A 345 1.46 -8.17 -31.25
C MET A 345 1.26 -7.64 -32.67
N LYS A 346 0.34 -6.69 -32.86
CA LYS A 346 0.38 -5.78 -34.01
C LYS A 346 0.38 -4.33 -33.53
N THR A 347 1.55 -3.72 -33.65
CA THR A 347 1.81 -2.29 -33.49
C THR A 347 1.02 -1.48 -34.50
N ALA A 348 0.01 -0.72 -34.04
CA ALA A 348 -0.60 0.34 -34.84
C ALA A 348 0.09 1.68 -34.50
N ARG A 349 0.85 2.22 -35.46
CA ARG A 349 1.38 3.60 -35.39
C ARG A 349 0.22 4.59 -35.59
N ILE A 350 0.06 5.53 -34.65
CA ILE A 350 -0.87 6.67 -34.73
C ILE A 350 -0.04 7.96 -34.50
N PRO A 351 -0.29 9.06 -35.24
CA PRO A 351 0.71 10.12 -35.45
C PRO A 351 0.94 11.02 -34.23
N ARG A 352 2.17 11.54 -34.15
CA ARG A 352 2.70 12.40 -33.08
C ARG A 352 1.91 13.72 -32.99
N SER A 353 1.28 13.95 -31.84
CA SER A 353 0.80 15.27 -31.40
C SER A 353 1.57 15.68 -30.15
N ARG A 354 2.03 16.94 -30.11
CA ARG A 354 2.93 17.52 -29.11
C ARG A 354 2.18 17.81 -27.80
N TYR A 355 2.16 16.87 -26.85
CA TYR A 355 2.08 17.07 -25.38
C TYR A 355 2.35 15.69 -24.75
N PRO A 356 3.12 15.56 -23.65
CA PRO A 356 3.29 14.28 -22.98
C PRO A 356 1.95 13.92 -22.33
N ARG A 357 1.31 12.85 -22.82
CA ARG A 357 0.18 12.23 -22.12
C ARG A 357 0.71 11.75 -20.77
N SER A 358 0.02 12.10 -19.69
CA SER A 358 0.19 11.45 -18.37
C SER A 358 0.29 9.92 -18.54
N PRO A 359 1.12 9.23 -17.73
CA PRO A 359 1.19 7.78 -17.79
C PRO A 359 -0.21 7.18 -17.57
N ALA A 360 -0.49 6.09 -18.29
CA ALA A 360 -1.81 5.49 -18.39
C ALA A 360 -2.40 5.17 -17.01
N LEU A 361 -3.43 5.91 -16.61
CA LEU A 361 -4.27 5.65 -15.44
C LEU A 361 -4.91 4.24 -15.58
N ILE A 362 -4.59 3.34 -14.67
CA ILE A 362 -5.26 2.03 -14.57
C ILE A 362 -6.62 2.26 -13.91
N VAL A 363 -7.69 2.27 -14.71
CA VAL A 363 -9.07 2.28 -14.21
C VAL A 363 -9.48 0.83 -13.94
N LEU A 364 -9.75 0.50 -12.68
CA LEU A 364 -10.24 -0.83 -12.30
C LEU A 364 -11.70 -1.01 -12.77
N PRO A 365 -12.01 -2.06 -13.56
CA PRO A 365 -13.39 -2.34 -13.94
C PRO A 365 -14.15 -2.96 -12.76
N VAL A 366 -15.21 -2.31 -12.29
CA VAL A 366 -16.18 -2.88 -11.35
C VAL A 366 -17.58 -2.62 -11.89
N THR A 367 -18.35 -3.69 -12.08
CA THR A 367 -19.77 -3.65 -12.43
C THR A 367 -20.57 -3.22 -11.22
N ASP A 368 -21.30 -2.11 -11.32
CA ASP A 368 -22.23 -1.72 -10.26
C ASP A 368 -23.41 -2.72 -10.22
N PRO A 369 -23.85 -3.19 -9.04
CA PRO A 369 -25.05 -4.02 -8.95
C PRO A 369 -26.26 -3.20 -9.41
N LYS A 370 -27.07 -3.77 -10.32
CA LYS A 370 -28.33 -3.15 -10.76
C LYS A 370 -29.22 -2.91 -9.54
N PRO A 371 -29.88 -1.74 -9.44
CA PRO A 371 -30.89 -1.52 -8.41
C PRO A 371 -32.03 -2.55 -8.58
N PRO A 372 -32.64 -3.02 -7.47
CA PRO A 372 -33.77 -3.92 -7.55
C PRO A 372 -34.95 -3.24 -8.28
N PRO A 373 -35.76 -4.01 -9.04
CA PRO A 373 -36.94 -3.45 -9.69
C PRO A 373 -37.91 -2.89 -8.63
N PRO A 374 -38.63 -1.80 -8.94
CA PRO A 374 -39.58 -1.21 -8.01
C PRO A 374 -40.65 -2.24 -7.63
N THR A 375 -40.89 -2.39 -6.33
CA THR A 375 -41.99 -3.17 -5.80
C THR A 375 -43.30 -2.48 -6.17
N GLU A 376 -44.12 -3.13 -6.98
CA GLU A 376 -45.52 -2.73 -7.18
C GLU A 376 -46.25 -2.83 -5.84
N SER A 377 -46.54 -1.66 -5.25
CA SER A 377 -47.45 -1.55 -4.13
C SER A 377 -48.87 -1.86 -4.61
N TYR A 378 -49.34 -3.06 -4.29
CA TYR A 378 -50.76 -3.41 -4.32
C TYR A 378 -51.50 -2.48 -3.34
N ILE A 379 -52.32 -1.58 -3.87
CA ILE A 379 -53.32 -0.83 -3.08
C ILE A 379 -54.64 -1.61 -3.20
N PRO A 380 -55.19 -2.16 -2.11
CA PRO A 380 -56.54 -2.68 -2.13
C PRO A 380 -57.56 -1.56 -1.84
N TYR A 381 -58.55 -1.50 -2.74
CA TYR A 381 -59.82 -0.76 -2.76
C TYR A 381 -59.82 0.75 -3.02
#